data_AF-A0A813EGK1-F1
#
_entry.id   AF-A0A813EGK1-F1
#
_cell.length_a   1.000
_cell.length_b   1.000
_cell.length_c   1.000
_cell.angle_alpha   90.00
_cell.angle_beta   90.00
_cell.angle_gamma   90.00
#
_symmetry.space_group_name_H-M   'P 1'
#
loop_
_entity.id
_entity.type
_entity.pdbx_description
1 polymer ?
#
loop_
_entity_poly.entity_id
_entity_poly.type
_entity_poly.pdbx_seq_one_letter_code
_entity_poly.pdbx_strand_id
1 'polypeptide(L)'
;MLNQVRVPAALLAGIAFGAVFGMPLTVGDGFSLGMRKRVYVLMAACSLAAELVAIVSSTVGIMKLSEPREMPTYASPILLLRGELQFEWIATQFNFLFGLLMFAGAIALRAVSVIDCPNLAKSVSLLFVAVALHMYGIVNKFIRTLSGCDNIAGLGWQYFKLVLHQGGFLNYASIACMVAAAYYLGKVSSHTWHVTRAAVHVACS
;
A
#
# COMPACT_ATOMS: atom_id res chain seq x y z
N MET A 1 -8.43 10.78 -15.49
CA MET A 1 -7.39 10.02 -14.76
C MET A 1 -7.87 9.50 -13.40
N LEU A 2 -8.44 10.34 -12.52
CA LEU A 2 -8.90 9.90 -11.20
C LEU A 2 -9.89 8.72 -11.25
N ASN A 3 -10.88 8.77 -12.15
CA ASN A 3 -11.85 7.69 -12.31
C ASN A 3 -11.25 6.35 -12.79
N GLN A 4 -10.09 6.37 -13.48
CA GLN A 4 -9.42 5.15 -13.95
C GLN A 4 -8.78 4.36 -12.81
N VAL A 5 -8.42 5.02 -11.71
CA VAL A 5 -7.85 4.39 -10.52
C VAL A 5 -8.95 3.92 -9.57
N ARG A 6 -10.07 4.66 -9.49
CA ARG A 6 -11.15 4.41 -8.53
C ARG A 6 -11.78 3.02 -8.65
N VAL A 7 -12.09 2.57 -9.87
CA VAL A 7 -12.72 1.25 -10.11
C VAL A 7 -11.79 0.09 -9.73
N PRO A 8 -10.54 0.01 -10.23
CA PRO A 8 -9.64 -1.05 -9.80
C PRO A 8 -9.31 -0.98 -8.31
N ALA A 9 -9.20 0.22 -7.72
CA ALA A 9 -9.02 0.38 -6.28
C ALA A 9 -10.19 -0.22 -5.48
N ALA A 10 -11.44 0.03 -5.90
CA ALA A 10 -12.62 -0.54 -5.25
C ALA A 10 -12.68 -2.07 -5.34
N LEU A 11 -12.33 -2.63 -6.50
CA LEU A 11 -12.21 -4.08 -6.68
C LEU A 11 -11.13 -4.66 -5.76
N LEU A 12 -9.96 -4.03 -5.75
CA LEU A 12 -8.84 -4.46 -4.92
C LEU A 12 -9.17 -4.35 -3.43
N ALA A 13 -9.84 -3.29 -2.99
CA ALA A 13 -10.34 -3.12 -1.63
C ALA A 13 -11.27 -4.28 -1.23
N GLY A 14 -12.19 -4.67 -2.11
CA GLY A 14 -13.08 -5.81 -1.87
C GLY A 14 -12.32 -7.13 -1.69
N ILE A 15 -11.33 -7.38 -2.55
CA ILE A 15 -10.48 -8.59 -2.45
C ILE A 15 -9.61 -8.53 -1.18
N ALA A 16 -9.01 -7.37 -0.88
CA ALA A 16 -8.18 -7.16 0.30
C ALA A 16 -8.99 -7.38 1.59
N PHE A 17 -10.23 -6.91 1.63
CA PHE A 17 -11.16 -7.16 2.74
C PHE A 17 -11.37 -8.67 2.95
N GLY A 18 -11.67 -9.43 1.88
CA GLY A 18 -11.77 -10.88 1.96
C GLY A 18 -10.45 -11.55 2.38
N ALA A 19 -9.31 -11.03 1.90
CA ALA A 19 -7.99 -11.55 2.23
C ALA A 19 -7.65 -11.38 3.73
N VAL A 20 -8.03 -10.26 4.36
CA VAL A 20 -7.81 -10.02 5.80
C VAL A 20 -8.40 -11.16 6.65
N PHE A 21 -9.55 -11.69 6.28
CA PHE A 21 -10.22 -12.79 7.00
C PHE A 21 -9.92 -14.17 6.42
N GLY A 22 -9.23 -14.24 5.27
CA GLY A 22 -8.96 -15.49 4.54
C GLY A 22 -7.92 -16.40 5.19
N MET A 23 -7.32 -16.01 6.31
CA MET A 23 -6.32 -16.79 7.04
C MET A 23 -6.50 -16.58 8.56
N PRO A 24 -7.42 -17.32 9.20
CA PRO A 24 -7.69 -17.13 10.63
C PRO A 24 -6.48 -17.51 11.49
N LEU A 25 -6.28 -16.76 12.57
CA LEU A 25 -5.31 -17.05 13.60
C LEU A 25 -5.85 -18.18 14.48
N THR A 26 -5.20 -19.35 14.45
CA THR A 26 -5.64 -20.54 15.18
C THR A 26 -4.77 -20.76 16.41
N VAL A 27 -5.38 -21.14 17.54
CA VAL A 27 -4.69 -21.26 18.85
C VAL A 27 -3.64 -22.38 18.88
N GLY A 28 -3.61 -23.26 17.88
CA GLY A 28 -2.60 -24.32 17.73
C GLY A 28 -1.46 -24.01 16.76
N ASP A 29 -1.39 -22.81 16.17
CA ASP A 29 -0.33 -22.50 15.21
C ASP A 29 1.02 -22.42 15.90
N GLY A 30 2.03 -23.09 15.32
CA GLY A 30 3.42 -22.89 15.72
C GLY A 30 3.81 -21.41 15.61
N PHE A 31 4.69 -20.95 16.50
CA PHE A 31 5.03 -19.53 16.62
C PHE A 31 5.41 -18.88 15.27
N SER A 32 6.25 -19.54 14.46
CA SER A 32 6.65 -19.04 13.13
C SER A 32 5.46 -18.88 12.18
N LEU A 33 4.54 -19.85 12.15
CA LEU A 33 3.34 -19.78 11.32
C LEU A 33 2.42 -18.66 11.81
N GLY A 34 2.15 -18.59 13.11
CA GLY A 34 1.33 -17.55 13.72
C GLY A 34 1.84 -16.13 13.41
N MET A 35 3.17 -15.92 13.44
CA MET A 35 3.76 -14.64 13.06
C MET A 35 3.59 -14.32 11.57
N ARG A 36 3.77 -15.30 10.67
CA ARG A 36 3.51 -15.10 9.23
C ARG A 36 2.05 -14.73 8.97
N LYS A 37 1.09 -15.40 9.63
CA LYS A 37 -0.35 -15.07 9.53
C LYS A 37 -0.63 -13.64 9.98
N ARG A 38 -0.02 -13.18 11.10
CA ARG A 38 -0.17 -11.80 11.59
C ARG A 38 0.37 -10.77 10.59
N VAL A 39 1.57 -11.00 10.05
CA VAL A 39 2.14 -10.10 9.03
C VAL A 39 1.29 -10.10 7.76
N TYR A 40 0.73 -11.25 7.36
CA TYR A 40 -0.19 -11.36 6.24
C TYR A 40 -1.46 -10.51 6.44
N VAL A 41 -2.15 -10.69 7.57
CA VAL A 41 -3.39 -9.95 7.91
C VAL A 41 -3.12 -8.45 7.89
N LEU A 42 -1.97 -8.06 8.40
CA LEU A 42 -1.55 -6.69 8.54
C LEU A 42 -1.21 -6.05 7.18
N MET A 43 -0.51 -6.76 6.30
CA MET A 43 -0.28 -6.30 4.93
C MET A 43 -1.59 -6.17 4.14
N ALA A 44 -2.49 -7.13 4.29
CA ALA A 44 -3.81 -7.08 3.66
C ALA A 44 -4.66 -5.91 4.20
N ALA A 45 -4.61 -5.64 5.50
CA ALA A 45 -5.31 -4.51 6.12
C ALA A 45 -4.72 -3.16 5.69
N CYS A 46 -3.39 -3.03 5.61
CA CYS A 46 -2.73 -1.86 5.06
C CYS A 46 -3.12 -1.63 3.59
N SER A 47 -3.19 -2.69 2.80
CA SER A 47 -3.68 -2.63 1.43
C SER A 47 -5.10 -2.09 1.36
N LEU A 48 -6.03 -2.70 2.10
CA LEU A 48 -7.42 -2.25 2.19
C LEU A 48 -7.52 -0.76 2.57
N ALA A 49 -6.81 -0.33 3.61
CA ALA A 49 -6.84 1.05 4.07
C ALA A 49 -6.32 2.01 3.00
N ALA A 50 -5.25 1.66 2.31
CA ALA A 50 -4.70 2.47 1.23
C ALA A 50 -5.68 2.58 0.05
N GLU A 51 -6.31 1.48 -0.36
CA GLU A 51 -7.32 1.51 -1.43
C GLU A 51 -8.53 2.37 -1.08
N LEU A 52 -8.99 2.32 0.17
CA LEU A 52 -10.07 3.20 0.65
C LEU A 52 -9.67 4.68 0.56
N VAL A 53 -8.45 5.03 0.97
CA VAL A 53 -7.94 6.41 0.83
C VAL A 53 -7.87 6.79 -0.64
N ALA A 54 -7.39 5.91 -1.53
CA ALA A 54 -7.30 6.19 -2.96
C ALA A 54 -8.67 6.48 -3.58
N ILE A 55 -9.70 5.71 -3.21
CA ILE A 55 -11.10 5.89 -3.64
C ILE A 55 -11.65 7.23 -3.14
N VAL A 56 -11.45 7.55 -1.85
CA VAL A 56 -11.95 8.79 -1.25
C VAL A 56 -11.26 10.00 -1.88
N SER A 57 -9.93 10.01 -1.95
CA SER A 57 -9.17 11.09 -2.59
C SER A 57 -9.57 11.28 -4.06
N SER A 58 -9.80 10.18 -4.79
CA SER A 58 -10.28 10.27 -6.17
C SER A 58 -11.67 10.87 -6.25
N THR A 59 -12.54 10.56 -5.28
CA THR A 59 -13.92 11.06 -5.26
C THR A 59 -13.95 12.54 -4.93
N VAL A 60 -13.19 12.97 -3.92
CA VAL A 60 -13.03 14.39 -3.57
C VAL A 60 -12.46 15.17 -4.76
N GLY A 61 -11.47 14.62 -5.47
CA GLY A 61 -10.93 15.28 -6.67
C GLY A 61 -11.96 15.44 -7.80
N ILE A 62 -12.85 14.47 -7.99
CA ILE A 62 -13.96 14.59 -8.96
C ILE A 62 -14.99 15.61 -8.48
N MET A 63 -15.32 15.64 -7.19
CA MET A 63 -16.24 16.64 -6.63
C MET A 63 -15.72 18.06 -6.83
N LYS A 64 -14.44 18.29 -6.54
CA LYS A 64 -13.77 19.58 -6.80
C LYS A 64 -13.82 19.99 -8.27
N LEU A 65 -13.69 19.04 -9.20
CA LEU A 65 -13.83 19.29 -10.63
C LEU A 65 -15.27 19.60 -11.07
N SER A 66 -16.26 19.11 -10.32
CA SER A 66 -17.68 19.35 -10.63
C SER A 66 -18.22 20.65 -10.05
N GLU A 67 -17.51 21.28 -9.12
CA GLU A 67 -17.93 22.55 -8.54
C GLU A 67 -17.86 23.66 -9.60
N PRO A 68 -18.96 24.42 -9.82
CA PRO A 68 -18.96 25.54 -10.75
C PRO A 68 -18.11 26.67 -10.16
N ARG A 69 -16.85 26.74 -10.59
CA ARG A 69 -15.90 27.81 -10.25
C ARG A 69 -15.24 28.32 -11.53
N GLU A 70 -14.86 29.59 -11.53
CA GLU A 70 -14.01 30.14 -12.59
C GLU A 70 -12.63 29.50 -12.51
N MET A 71 -12.43 28.40 -13.23
CA MET A 71 -11.12 27.76 -13.33
C MET A 71 -10.25 28.54 -14.32
N PRO A 72 -8.99 28.84 -13.98
CA PRO A 72 -8.04 29.38 -14.94
C PRO A 72 -7.93 28.43 -16.14
N THR A 73 -7.73 29.00 -17.33
CA THR A 73 -7.54 28.19 -18.54
C THR A 73 -6.17 27.53 -18.50
N TYR A 74 -6.12 26.22 -18.29
CA TYR A 74 -4.88 25.45 -18.30
C TYR A 74 -4.57 24.92 -19.70
N ALA A 75 -3.31 25.05 -20.15
CA ALA A 75 -2.87 24.56 -21.45
C ALA A 75 -2.88 23.02 -21.59
N SER A 76 -2.93 22.28 -20.47
CA SER A 76 -3.04 20.83 -20.49
C SER A 76 -3.66 20.29 -19.19
N PRO A 77 -4.28 19.10 -19.23
CA PRO A 77 -4.87 18.47 -18.03
C PRO A 77 -3.85 18.19 -16.92
N ILE A 78 -2.58 17.98 -17.27
CA ILE A 78 -1.53 17.75 -16.28
C ILE A 78 -1.18 19.02 -15.48
N LEU A 79 -1.28 20.19 -16.11
CA LEU A 79 -1.08 21.47 -15.42
C LEU A 79 -2.24 21.76 -14.45
N LEU A 80 -3.47 21.45 -14.84
CA LEU A 80 -4.63 21.50 -13.94
C LEU A 80 -4.43 20.61 -12.71
N LEU A 81 -3.99 19.35 -12.93
CA LEU A 81 -3.72 18.42 -11.83
C LEU A 81 -2.59 18.88 -10.92
N ARG A 82 -1.54 19.50 -11.46
CA ARG A 82 -0.43 20.03 -10.67
C ARG A 82 -0.76 21.33 -9.93
N GLY A 83 -1.69 22.13 -10.45
CA GLY A 83 -2.11 23.39 -9.84
C GLY A 83 -3.10 23.17 -8.70
N GLU A 84 -4.31 22.71 -9.04
CA GLU A 84 -5.45 22.75 -8.10
C GLU A 84 -5.76 21.43 -7.40
N LEU A 85 -5.37 20.31 -8.01
CA LEU A 85 -5.72 18.96 -7.54
C LEU A 85 -4.49 18.13 -7.19
N GLN A 86 -3.38 18.80 -6.87
CA GLN A 86 -2.10 18.14 -6.66
C GLN A 86 -2.18 17.14 -5.51
N PHE A 87 -2.86 17.53 -4.42
CA PHE A 87 -3.03 16.66 -3.25
C PHE A 87 -3.86 15.42 -3.59
N GLU A 88 -5.05 15.59 -4.15
CA GLU A 88 -5.96 14.49 -4.48
C GLU A 88 -5.30 13.53 -5.47
N TRP A 89 -4.60 14.08 -6.47
CA TRP A 89 -3.90 13.27 -7.45
C TRP A 89 -2.75 12.48 -6.83
N ILE A 90 -1.87 13.12 -6.06
CA ILE A 90 -0.74 12.44 -5.39
C ILE A 90 -1.27 11.39 -4.41
N ALA A 91 -2.28 11.75 -3.59
CA ALA A 91 -2.88 10.86 -2.61
C ALA A 91 -3.49 9.62 -3.28
N THR A 92 -4.27 9.80 -4.35
CA THR A 92 -4.85 8.67 -5.09
C THR A 92 -3.79 7.76 -5.69
N GLN A 93 -2.78 8.33 -6.37
CA GLN A 93 -1.74 7.52 -7.02
C GLN A 93 -0.88 6.78 -5.99
N PHE A 94 -0.38 7.49 -4.97
CA PHE A 94 0.47 6.91 -3.95
C PHE A 94 -0.24 5.78 -3.20
N ASN A 95 -1.46 6.02 -2.72
CA ASN A 95 -2.18 5.02 -1.93
C ASN A 95 -2.61 3.81 -2.77
N PHE A 96 -3.02 3.99 -4.02
CA PHE A 96 -3.32 2.86 -4.92
C PHE A 96 -2.08 1.98 -5.16
N LEU A 97 -0.93 2.60 -5.44
CA LEU A 97 0.31 1.88 -5.70
C LEU A 97 0.85 1.17 -4.45
N PHE A 98 0.78 1.86 -3.31
CA PHE A 98 1.15 1.30 -2.02
C PHE A 98 0.22 0.12 -1.66
N GLY A 99 -1.09 0.29 -1.86
CA GLY A 99 -2.08 -0.74 -1.59
C GLY A 99 -1.88 -1.98 -2.45
N LEU A 100 -1.61 -1.81 -3.74
CA LEU A 100 -1.27 -2.89 -4.67
C LEU A 100 0.01 -3.63 -4.29
N LEU A 101 1.06 -2.90 -3.87
CA LEU A 101 2.33 -3.51 -3.43
C LEU A 101 2.16 -4.32 -2.15
N MET A 102 1.44 -3.78 -1.17
CA MET A 102 1.14 -4.47 0.09
C MET A 102 0.27 -5.71 -0.16
N PHE A 103 -0.68 -5.64 -1.10
CA PHE A 103 -1.51 -6.78 -1.47
C PHE A 103 -0.68 -7.89 -2.14
N ALA A 104 0.18 -7.56 -3.10
CA ALA A 104 1.06 -8.53 -3.74
C ALA A 104 1.97 -9.23 -2.74
N GLY A 105 2.52 -8.47 -1.78
CA GLY A 105 3.30 -9.03 -0.67
C GLY A 105 2.48 -9.93 0.26
N ALA A 106 1.22 -9.57 0.54
CA ALA A 106 0.31 -10.43 1.30
C ALA A 106 0.05 -11.76 0.57
N ILE A 107 -0.18 -11.75 -0.74
CA ILE A 107 -0.36 -12.99 -1.51
C ILE A 107 0.93 -13.83 -1.48
N ALA A 108 2.09 -13.20 -1.67
CA ALA A 108 3.38 -13.90 -1.60
C ALA A 108 3.58 -14.60 -0.25
N LEU A 109 3.22 -13.93 0.86
CA LEU A 109 3.31 -14.48 2.20
C LEU A 109 2.28 -15.59 2.46
N ARG A 110 1.07 -15.45 1.90
CA ARG A 110 0.03 -16.48 1.94
C ARG A 110 0.49 -17.75 1.22
N ALA A 111 1.14 -17.62 0.07
CA ALA A 111 1.68 -18.76 -0.67
C ALA A 111 2.68 -19.56 0.18
N VAL A 112 3.60 -18.90 0.90
CA VAL A 112 4.54 -19.56 1.83
C VAL A 112 3.84 -20.23 3.02
N SER A 113 2.66 -19.75 3.40
CA SER A 113 1.97 -20.20 4.61
C SER A 113 0.94 -21.31 4.36
N VAL A 114 0.44 -21.46 3.12
CA VAL A 114 -0.64 -22.40 2.77
C VAL A 114 -0.16 -23.53 1.87
N ILE A 115 0.85 -23.32 1.04
CA ILE A 115 1.33 -24.34 0.11
C ILE A 115 2.32 -25.25 0.82
N ASP A 116 1.94 -26.52 1.01
CA ASP A 116 2.78 -27.51 1.70
C ASP A 116 4.08 -27.83 0.95
N CYS A 117 4.04 -27.81 -0.39
CA CYS A 117 5.22 -28.06 -1.22
C CYS A 117 6.17 -26.84 -1.22
N PRO A 118 7.37 -26.94 -0.63
CA PRO A 118 8.24 -25.78 -0.40
C PRO A 118 8.79 -25.18 -1.70
N ASN A 119 9.01 -26.00 -2.73
CA ASN A 119 9.50 -25.52 -4.03
C ASN A 119 8.40 -24.73 -4.76
N LEU A 120 7.16 -25.22 -4.73
CA LEU A 120 6.03 -24.51 -5.33
C LEU A 120 5.76 -23.20 -4.60
N ALA A 121 5.77 -23.22 -3.25
CA ALA A 121 5.62 -22.03 -2.43
C ALA A 121 6.65 -20.95 -2.77
N LYS A 122 7.94 -21.32 -2.86
CA LYS A 122 9.02 -20.41 -3.25
C LYS A 122 8.82 -19.83 -4.65
N SER A 123 8.48 -20.66 -5.63
CA SER A 123 8.25 -20.21 -7.01
C SER A 123 7.11 -19.19 -7.08
N VAL A 124 5.99 -19.44 -6.40
CA VAL A 124 4.85 -18.51 -6.35
C VAL A 124 5.23 -17.21 -5.65
N SER A 125 5.92 -17.27 -4.51
CA SER A 125 6.35 -16.05 -3.82
C SER A 125 7.33 -15.22 -4.64
N LEU A 126 8.29 -15.85 -5.32
CA LEU A 126 9.23 -15.16 -6.21
C LEU A 126 8.52 -14.54 -7.41
N LEU A 127 7.49 -15.19 -7.95
CA LEU A 127 6.65 -14.61 -9.01
C LEU A 127 5.99 -13.31 -8.53
N PHE A 128 5.35 -13.30 -7.37
CA PHE A 128 4.73 -12.08 -6.83
C PHE A 128 5.73 -10.97 -6.50
N VAL A 129 6.93 -11.33 -6.03
CA VAL A 129 8.02 -10.37 -5.84
C VAL A 129 8.48 -9.79 -7.18
N ALA A 130 8.62 -10.62 -8.23
CA ALA A 130 9.00 -10.15 -9.56
C ALA A 130 7.94 -9.20 -10.16
N VAL A 131 6.65 -9.54 -10.02
CA VAL A 131 5.54 -8.65 -10.44
C VAL A 131 5.58 -7.35 -9.66
N ALA A 132 5.77 -7.39 -8.33
CA ALA A 132 5.92 -6.18 -7.50
C ALA A 132 7.07 -5.27 -7.96
N LEU A 133 8.24 -5.84 -8.22
CA LEU A 133 9.39 -5.10 -8.75
C LEU A 133 9.12 -4.53 -10.14
N HIS A 134 8.43 -5.27 -11.00
CA HIS A 134 8.07 -4.82 -12.33
C HIS A 134 7.06 -3.65 -12.29
N MET A 135 6.03 -3.75 -11.44
CA MET A 135 5.09 -2.66 -11.18
C MET A 135 5.84 -1.42 -10.66
N TYR A 136 6.75 -1.59 -9.71
CA TYR A 136 7.59 -0.51 -9.19
C TYR A 136 8.41 0.17 -10.30
N GLY A 137 9.01 -0.60 -11.21
CA GLY A 137 9.77 -0.09 -12.34
C GLY A 137 8.95 0.70 -13.35
N ILE A 138 7.78 0.18 -13.76
CA ILE A 138 6.84 0.87 -14.67
C ILE A 138 6.42 2.20 -14.06
N VAL A 139 6.07 2.18 -12.78
CA VAL A 139 5.53 3.32 -12.05
C VAL A 139 6.58 4.41 -11.85
N ASN A 140 7.82 4.07 -11.49
CA ASN A 140 8.88 5.07 -11.38
C ASN A 140 9.10 5.83 -12.69
N LYS A 141 9.05 5.15 -13.84
CA LYS A 141 9.14 5.81 -15.15
C LYS A 141 7.99 6.79 -15.39
N PHE A 142 6.78 6.43 -14.95
CA PHE A 142 5.58 7.25 -15.11
C PHE A 142 5.55 8.44 -14.14
N ILE A 143 5.90 8.21 -12.87
CA ILE A 143 5.95 9.23 -11.80
C ILE A 143 6.91 10.36 -12.17
N ARG A 144 8.09 10.03 -12.71
CA ARG A 144 9.09 11.03 -13.09
C ARG A 144 8.55 12.07 -14.06
N THR A 145 7.73 11.63 -15.01
CA THR A 145 7.07 12.53 -15.98
C THR A 145 5.99 13.40 -15.33
N LEU A 146 5.29 12.89 -14.32
CA LEU A 146 4.05 13.48 -13.81
C LEU A 146 4.22 14.29 -12.53
N SER A 147 4.98 13.84 -11.55
CA SER A 147 5.19 14.57 -10.29
C SER A 147 6.52 15.31 -10.23
N GLY A 148 7.44 15.01 -11.15
CA GLY A 148 8.82 15.48 -11.06
C GLY A 148 9.64 14.77 -9.96
N CYS A 149 9.10 13.70 -9.34
CA CYS A 149 9.85 12.85 -8.41
C CYS A 149 10.59 11.75 -9.15
N ASP A 150 11.78 11.39 -8.69
CA ASP A 150 12.55 10.30 -9.32
C ASP A 150 12.00 8.90 -9.02
N ASN A 151 11.25 8.72 -7.92
CA ASN A 151 10.75 7.42 -7.49
C ASN A 151 9.48 7.51 -6.62
N ILE A 152 8.85 6.34 -6.38
CA ILE A 152 7.68 6.18 -5.50
C ILE A 152 7.95 6.69 -4.07
N ALA A 153 9.16 6.54 -3.54
CA ALA A 153 9.49 7.04 -2.21
C ALA A 153 9.44 8.57 -2.17
N GLY A 154 9.91 9.24 -3.21
CA GLY A 154 9.78 10.68 -3.39
C GLY A 154 8.31 11.11 -3.54
N LEU A 155 7.47 10.31 -4.21
CA LEU A 155 6.02 10.55 -4.24
C LEU A 155 5.40 10.43 -2.85
N GLY A 156 5.78 9.41 -2.07
CA GLY A 156 5.35 9.24 -0.69
C GLY A 156 5.80 10.39 0.22
N TRP A 157 7.01 10.91 0.00
CA TRP A 157 7.50 12.09 0.71
C TRP A 157 6.72 13.35 0.34
N GLN A 158 6.43 13.57 -0.94
CA GLN A 158 5.56 14.68 -1.37
C GLN A 158 4.16 14.55 -0.77
N TYR A 159 3.58 13.35 -0.78
CA TYR A 159 2.29 13.08 -0.13
C TYR A 159 2.33 13.47 1.35
N PHE A 160 3.32 12.98 2.09
CA PHE A 160 3.50 13.30 3.51
C PHE A 160 3.65 14.81 3.76
N LYS A 161 4.46 15.49 2.95
CA LYS A 161 4.63 16.95 3.01
C LYS A 161 3.31 17.68 2.78
N LEU A 162 2.49 17.24 1.83
CA LEU A 162 1.20 17.85 1.54
C LEU A 162 0.17 17.58 2.65
N VAL A 163 0.15 16.38 3.24
CA VAL A 163 -0.70 16.08 4.41
C VAL A 163 -0.35 17.00 5.58
N LEU A 164 0.94 17.23 5.84
CA LEU A 164 1.38 18.16 6.88
C LEU A 164 0.99 19.62 6.55
N HIS A 165 1.12 20.02 5.29
CA HIS A 165 0.88 21.40 4.88
C HIS A 165 -0.60 21.78 4.83
N GLN A 166 -1.51 20.85 4.50
CA GLN A 166 -2.95 21.11 4.55
C GLN A 166 -3.45 21.39 5.98
N GLY A 167 -2.71 20.93 7.00
CA GLY A 167 -3.03 21.19 8.40
C GLY A 167 -4.36 20.58 8.83
N GLY A 168 -4.66 20.64 10.13
CA GLY A 168 -5.93 20.18 10.70
C GLY A 168 -5.76 19.04 11.70
N PHE A 169 -6.55 19.10 12.77
CA PHE A 169 -6.50 18.14 13.88
C PHE A 169 -6.63 16.69 13.42
N LEU A 170 -7.55 16.42 12.49
CA LEU A 170 -7.77 15.07 11.96
C LEU A 170 -6.58 14.54 11.14
N ASN A 171 -5.90 15.41 10.39
CA ASN A 171 -4.69 15.03 9.64
C ASN A 171 -3.55 14.67 10.60
N TYR A 172 -3.36 15.42 11.67
CA TYR A 172 -2.38 15.09 12.71
C TYR A 172 -2.71 13.79 13.45
N ALA A 173 -3.99 13.58 13.78
CA ALA A 173 -4.44 12.34 14.39
C ALA A 173 -4.20 11.14 13.46
N SER A 174 -4.49 11.28 12.16
CA SER A 174 -4.22 10.25 11.16
C SER A 174 -2.72 9.92 11.06
N ILE A 175 -1.86 10.94 11.03
CA ILE A 175 -0.40 10.74 11.04
C ILE A 175 0.05 10.03 12.32
N ALA A 176 -0.46 10.42 13.48
CA ALA A 176 -0.14 9.76 14.75
C ALA A 176 -0.55 8.28 14.73
N CYS A 177 -1.74 7.96 14.20
CA CYS A 177 -2.19 6.58 14.00
C CYS A 177 -1.28 5.82 13.03
N MET A 178 -0.85 6.44 11.92
CA MET A 178 0.09 5.82 10.97
C MET A 178 1.45 5.55 11.60
N VAL A 179 1.98 6.47 12.41
CA VAL A 179 3.26 6.31 13.12
C VAL A 179 3.14 5.21 14.17
N ALA A 180 2.05 5.18 14.94
CA ALA A 180 1.79 4.12 15.89
C ALA A 180 1.70 2.75 15.18
N ALA A 181 0.97 2.67 14.06
CA ALA A 181 0.90 1.47 13.24
C ALA A 181 2.28 1.05 12.75
N ALA A 182 3.07 1.95 12.17
CA ALA A 182 4.43 1.69 11.71
C ALA A 182 5.37 1.21 12.84
N TYR A 183 5.22 1.76 14.04
CA TYR A 183 5.96 1.31 15.22
C TYR A 183 5.60 -0.13 15.60
N TYR A 184 4.31 -0.46 15.68
CA TYR A 184 3.86 -1.82 15.96
C TYR A 184 4.24 -2.80 14.84
N LEU A 185 4.19 -2.38 13.57
CA LEU A 185 4.71 -3.12 12.41
C LEU A 185 6.19 -3.46 12.59
N GLY A 186 7.00 -2.45 12.89
CA GLY A 186 8.44 -2.61 13.07
C GLY A 186 8.76 -3.55 14.22
N LYS A 187 8.05 -3.40 15.35
CA LYS A 187 8.20 -4.27 16.52
C LYS A 187 7.82 -5.72 16.24
N VAL A 188 6.74 -5.96 15.49
CA VAL A 188 6.31 -7.31 15.09
C VAL A 188 7.34 -7.93 14.12
N SER A 189 7.84 -7.13 13.17
CA SER A 189 8.80 -7.59 12.16
C SER A 189 10.17 -7.91 12.77
N SER A 190 10.69 -7.07 13.67
CA SER A 190 11.95 -7.31 14.37
C SER A 190 11.87 -8.56 15.23
N HIS A 191 10.77 -8.74 15.97
CA HIS A 191 10.54 -9.95 16.77
C HIS A 191 10.47 -11.20 15.88
N THR A 192 9.82 -11.11 14.71
CA THR A 192 9.77 -12.22 13.75
C THR A 192 11.17 -12.59 13.28
N TRP A 193 11.98 -11.60 12.91
CA TRP A 193 13.35 -11.79 12.40
C TRP A 193 14.27 -12.47 13.42
N HIS A 194 14.21 -12.05 14.69
CA HIS A 194 15.00 -12.67 15.75
C HIS A 194 14.65 -14.14 15.95
N VAL A 195 13.36 -14.48 15.90
CA VAL A 195 12.91 -15.86 16.08
C VAL A 195 13.24 -16.73 14.87
N THR A 196 13.09 -16.23 13.63
CA THR A 196 13.51 -17.01 12.45
C THR A 196 15.01 -17.28 12.45
N ARG A 197 15.85 -16.30 12.83
CA ARG A 197 17.29 -16.55 12.96
C ARG A 197 17.61 -17.62 14.00
N ALA A 198 16.98 -17.57 15.17
CA ALA A 198 17.18 -18.57 16.22
C ALA A 198 16.78 -19.98 15.75
N ALA A 199 15.64 -20.11 15.07
CA ALA A 199 15.17 -21.39 14.54
C ALA A 199 16.12 -21.97 13.47
N VAL A 200 16.68 -21.13 12.60
CA VAL A 200 17.65 -21.58 11.58
C VAL A 200 18.94 -22.08 12.23
N HIS A 201 19.43 -21.42 13.28
CA HIS A 201 20.63 -21.88 13.99
C HIS A 201 20.44 -23.25 14.65
N VAL A 202 19.28 -23.50 15.28
CA VAL A 202 18.97 -24.80 15.89
C VAL A 202 18.79 -25.91 14.85
N ALA A 203 18.29 -25.59 13.66
CA ALA A 203 18.13 -26.59 12.59
C ALA A 203 19.45 -26.97 11.89
N CYS A 204 20.51 -26.17 12.06
CA CYS A 204 21.82 -26.41 11.46
C CYS A 204 22.86 -26.97 12.45
N SER A 205 22.51 -27.11 13.74
CA SER A 205 23.31 -27.72 14.81
C SER A 205 22.83 -29.14 15.10
#